data_AF-A0A6B0XEQ3-F1
#
_entry.id   AF-A0A6B0XEQ3-F1
#
_cell.length_a   1.000
_cell.length_b   1.000
_cell.length_c   1.000
_cell.angle_alpha   90.00
_cell.angle_beta   90.00
_cell.angle_gamma   90.00
#
_symmetry.space_group_name_H-M   'P 1'
#
loop_
_entity.id
_entity.type
_entity.pdbx_description
1 polymer ?
#
loop_
_entity_poly.entity_id
_entity_poly.type
_entity_poly.pdbx_seq_one_letter_code
_entity_poly.pdbx_strand_id
1 'polypeptide(L)'
;MDSAEVLLSFGVGLAAVGLIYAAVRLCRSRAYLSPLLAELLASRVQYALAGLVFGLLAPLDMRPSLSAAADLAAAFLVGVFGLVVGCSIELRLLRLVSRPLLLLEIGYLVSLGLGLWALSYGFSPGGVDGAVLWGVCGLGAACWVRQSRREGAEKKKSTGWLPSISALVGLIVAGVGVMQLRPGGFEIYLPLGFPSVVVVEGTWAEWGSCIVLGALVGLIVDLATRSVSSGYLYYLIAVGLLLGSGIAGALGLEPLWVGAVAGIWLVNATMRRLDILRALQQGQDMVRTVLPGV
;
A
#
# COMPACT_ATOMS: atom_id res chain seq x y z
N MET A 1 -21.89 -29.07 -11.52
CA MET A 1 -20.78 -29.60 -10.70
C MET A 1 -21.40 -30.17 -9.45
N ASP A 2 -21.06 -31.41 -9.10
CA ASP A 2 -21.61 -32.06 -7.91
C ASP A 2 -21.08 -31.35 -6.65
N SER A 3 -21.93 -31.21 -5.63
CA SER A 3 -21.59 -30.58 -4.35
C SER A 3 -20.35 -31.18 -3.68
N ALA A 4 -20.04 -32.44 -3.99
CA ALA A 4 -18.83 -33.13 -3.54
C ALA A 4 -17.53 -32.58 -4.17
N GLU A 5 -17.54 -32.23 -5.46
CA GLU A 5 -16.37 -31.68 -6.17
C GLU A 5 -16.02 -30.26 -5.70
N VAL A 6 -17.05 -29.47 -5.38
CA VAL A 6 -16.91 -28.11 -4.81
C VAL A 6 -16.26 -28.20 -3.42
N LEU A 7 -16.70 -29.13 -2.59
CA LEU A 7 -16.14 -29.33 -1.25
C LEU A 7 -14.71 -29.88 -1.29
N LEU A 8 -14.41 -30.77 -2.24
CA LEU A 8 -13.08 -31.32 -2.45
C LEU A 8 -12.08 -30.27 -2.94
N SER A 9 -12.43 -29.49 -3.96
CA SER A 9 -11.56 -28.45 -4.50
C SER A 9 -11.25 -27.36 -3.45
N PHE A 10 -12.27 -26.91 -2.72
CA PHE A 10 -12.11 -25.96 -1.63
C PHE A 10 -11.27 -26.54 -0.47
N GLY A 11 -11.52 -27.79 -0.08
CA GLY A 11 -10.76 -28.49 0.96
C GLY A 11 -9.29 -28.70 0.60
N VAL A 12 -9.01 -29.05 -0.66
CA VAL A 12 -7.64 -29.17 -1.19
C VAL A 12 -6.94 -27.81 -1.21
N GLY A 13 -7.65 -26.74 -1.59
CA GLY A 13 -7.13 -25.37 -1.52
C GLY A 13 -6.72 -24.97 -0.10
N LEU A 14 -7.59 -25.21 0.89
CA LEU A 14 -7.28 -24.96 2.31
C LEU A 14 -6.13 -25.82 2.82
N ALA A 15 -6.08 -27.10 2.45
CA ALA A 15 -4.99 -28.00 2.83
C ALA A 15 -3.65 -27.54 2.23
N ALA A 16 -3.63 -27.10 0.97
CA ALA A 16 -2.44 -26.57 0.32
C ALA A 16 -1.93 -25.30 1.00
N VAL A 17 -2.83 -24.37 1.36
CA VAL A 17 -2.49 -23.19 2.16
C VAL A 17 -1.91 -23.60 3.52
N GLY A 18 -2.57 -24.54 4.21
CA GLY A 18 -2.11 -25.07 5.50
C GLY A 18 -0.71 -25.69 5.42
N LEU A 19 -0.42 -26.44 4.35
CA LEU A 19 0.90 -27.02 4.09
C LEU A 19 1.97 -25.95 3.83
N ILE A 20 1.64 -24.89 3.08
CA ILE A 20 2.57 -23.76 2.87
C ILE A 20 2.90 -23.11 4.22
N TYR A 21 1.90 -22.79 5.04
CA TYR A 21 2.12 -22.22 6.37
C TYR A 21 2.91 -23.17 7.28
N ALA A 22 2.61 -24.46 7.28
CA ALA A 22 3.32 -25.47 8.07
C ALA A 22 4.79 -25.61 7.64
N ALA A 23 5.07 -25.58 6.33
CA ALA A 23 6.42 -25.62 5.78
C ALA A 23 7.21 -24.37 6.18
N VAL A 24 6.61 -23.18 6.07
CA VAL A 24 7.21 -21.91 6.51
C VAL A 24 7.55 -21.95 7.99
N ARG A 25 6.64 -22.45 8.82
CA ARG A 25 6.84 -22.61 10.26
C ARG A 25 7.98 -23.58 10.58
N LEU A 26 7.99 -24.74 9.93
CA LEU A 26 9.04 -25.74 10.09
C LEU A 26 10.42 -25.22 9.66
N CYS A 27 10.48 -24.41 8.60
CA CYS A 27 11.72 -23.75 8.21
C CYS A 27 12.16 -22.74 9.27
N ARG A 28 11.27 -21.89 9.77
CA ARG A 28 11.60 -20.89 10.82
C ARG A 28 12.02 -21.51 12.16
N SER A 29 11.56 -22.72 12.48
CA SER A 29 11.97 -23.42 13.70
C SER A 29 13.38 -24.04 13.62
N ARG A 30 14.03 -24.03 12.46
CA ARG A 30 15.40 -24.56 12.32
C ARG A 30 16.42 -23.52 12.78
N ALA A 31 17.38 -23.97 13.61
CA ALA A 31 18.46 -23.13 14.13
C ALA A 31 19.45 -22.65 13.05
N TYR A 32 19.51 -23.35 11.91
CA TYR A 32 20.37 -22.98 10.79
C TYR A 32 19.55 -22.95 9.49
N LEU A 33 19.50 -21.78 8.86
CA LEU A 33 18.87 -21.53 7.58
C LEU A 33 19.93 -21.05 6.60
N SER A 34 19.87 -21.52 5.35
CA SER A 34 20.70 -20.94 4.30
C SER A 34 20.32 -19.46 4.11
N PRO A 35 21.26 -18.58 3.73
CA PRO A 35 21.02 -17.14 3.60
C PRO A 35 19.87 -16.83 2.63
N LEU A 36 19.79 -17.57 1.51
CA LEU A 36 18.70 -17.44 0.54
C LEU A 36 17.34 -17.81 1.13
N LEU A 37 17.25 -18.87 1.93
CA LEU A 37 16.00 -19.30 2.54
C LEU A 37 15.57 -18.34 3.65
N ALA A 38 16.52 -17.79 4.42
CA ALA A 38 16.27 -16.76 5.41
C ALA A 38 15.72 -15.48 4.76
N GLU A 39 16.30 -15.06 3.64
CA GLU A 39 15.87 -13.89 2.89
C GLU A 39 14.49 -14.09 2.22
N LEU A 40 14.22 -15.30 1.71
CA LEU A 40 12.91 -15.67 1.15
C LEU A 40 11.82 -15.78 2.22
N LEU A 41 12.15 -16.24 3.43
CA LEU A 41 11.25 -16.22 4.59
C LEU A 41 11.02 -14.80 5.13
N ALA A 42 11.99 -13.92 4.96
CA ALA A 42 11.89 -12.50 5.32
C ALA A 42 11.07 -11.70 4.31
N SER A 43 11.12 -12.05 3.02
CA SER A 43 10.37 -11.39 1.94
C SER A 43 8.88 -11.73 1.93
N ARG A 44 8.45 -12.77 2.68
CA ARG A 44 7.03 -13.15 2.88
C ARG A 44 6.25 -13.45 1.59
N VAL A 45 6.94 -13.66 0.47
CA VAL A 45 6.36 -14.03 -0.84
C VAL A 45 5.52 -15.31 -0.76
N GLN A 46 5.79 -16.15 0.23
CA GLN A 46 5.04 -17.37 0.56
C GLN A 46 3.54 -17.13 0.78
N TYR A 47 3.16 -15.97 1.33
CA TYR A 47 1.75 -15.65 1.54
C TYR A 47 1.04 -15.26 0.25
N ALA A 48 1.74 -14.58 -0.68
CA ALA A 48 1.23 -14.33 -2.02
C ALA A 48 1.07 -15.64 -2.81
N LEU A 49 2.05 -16.56 -2.68
CA LEU A 49 1.95 -17.91 -3.25
C LEU A 49 0.74 -18.67 -2.68
N ALA A 50 0.52 -18.61 -1.36
CA ALA A 50 -0.61 -19.26 -0.71
C ALA A 50 -1.95 -18.71 -1.24
N GLY A 51 -2.07 -17.39 -1.41
CA GLY A 51 -3.25 -16.76 -2.01
C GLY A 51 -3.47 -17.18 -3.47
N LEU A 52 -2.40 -17.27 -4.27
CA LEU A 52 -2.47 -17.70 -5.66
C LEU A 52 -2.93 -19.16 -5.77
N VAL A 53 -2.34 -20.05 -4.98
CA VAL A 53 -2.73 -21.47 -4.93
C VAL A 53 -4.18 -21.62 -4.48
N PHE A 54 -4.60 -20.87 -3.46
CA PHE A 54 -5.99 -20.87 -3.00
C PHE A 54 -6.96 -20.38 -4.08
N GLY A 55 -6.64 -19.28 -4.78
CA GLY A 55 -7.49 -18.74 -5.84
C GLY A 55 -7.63 -19.67 -7.04
N LEU A 56 -6.56 -20.37 -7.43
CA LEU A 56 -6.60 -21.35 -8.52
C LEU A 56 -7.43 -22.60 -8.16
N LEU A 57 -7.36 -23.02 -6.90
CA LEU A 57 -8.08 -24.20 -6.40
C LEU A 57 -9.51 -23.87 -5.93
N ALA A 58 -9.87 -22.59 -5.83
CA ALA A 58 -11.20 -22.18 -5.42
C ALA A 58 -12.27 -22.61 -6.46
N PRO A 59 -13.44 -23.08 -6.00
CA PRO A 59 -14.57 -23.39 -6.87
C PRO A 59 -14.98 -22.19 -7.72
N LEU A 60 -15.37 -22.44 -8.97
CA LEU A 60 -15.74 -21.39 -9.93
C LEU A 60 -16.82 -20.43 -9.37
N ASP A 61 -17.80 -20.97 -8.65
CA ASP A 61 -18.90 -20.20 -8.06
C ASP A 61 -18.45 -19.25 -6.93
N MET A 62 -17.35 -19.56 -6.24
CA MET A 62 -16.80 -18.74 -5.15
C MET A 62 -15.77 -17.71 -5.63
N ARG A 63 -15.18 -17.91 -6.80
CA ARG A 63 -14.20 -16.97 -7.39
C ARG A 63 -14.68 -15.52 -7.46
N PRO A 64 -15.92 -15.19 -7.88
CA PRO A 64 -16.37 -13.80 -7.91
C PRO A 64 -16.45 -13.15 -6.52
N SER A 65 -16.85 -13.91 -5.49
CA SER A 65 -16.87 -13.39 -4.12
C SER A 65 -15.46 -13.23 -3.56
N LEU A 66 -14.56 -14.17 -3.86
CA LEU A 66 -13.15 -14.10 -3.49
C LEU A 66 -12.42 -12.96 -4.20
N SER A 67 -12.72 -12.70 -5.47
CA SER A 67 -12.15 -11.56 -6.20
C SER A 67 -12.63 -10.25 -5.60
N ALA A 68 -13.93 -10.10 -5.32
CA ALA A 68 -14.46 -8.89 -4.68
C ALA A 68 -13.84 -8.64 -3.30
N ALA A 69 -13.62 -9.70 -2.50
CA ALA A 69 -12.93 -9.58 -1.21
C ALA A 69 -11.44 -9.21 -1.38
N ALA A 70 -10.77 -9.79 -2.39
CA ALA A 70 -9.39 -9.46 -2.71
C ALA A 70 -9.24 -8.02 -3.22
N ASP A 71 -10.19 -7.53 -4.01
CA ASP A 71 -10.22 -6.15 -4.50
C ASP A 71 -10.40 -5.15 -3.35
N LEU A 72 -11.29 -5.46 -2.40
CA LEU A 72 -11.48 -4.65 -1.20
C LEU A 72 -10.23 -4.65 -0.31
N ALA A 73 -9.60 -5.81 -0.12
CA ALA A 73 -8.34 -5.92 0.62
C ALA A 73 -7.21 -5.16 -0.08
N ALA A 74 -7.12 -5.25 -1.41
CA ALA A 74 -6.15 -4.54 -2.21
C ALA A 74 -6.35 -3.02 -2.11
N ALA A 75 -7.59 -2.53 -2.24
CA ALA A 75 -7.92 -1.11 -2.09
C ALA A 75 -7.51 -0.57 -0.72
N PHE A 76 -7.74 -1.34 0.35
CA PHE A 76 -7.30 -0.98 1.69
C PHE A 76 -5.77 -0.97 1.82
N LEU A 77 -5.09 -2.02 1.35
CA LEU A 77 -3.63 -2.10 1.41
C LEU A 77 -2.95 -1.00 0.60
N VAL A 78 -3.51 -0.64 -0.56
CA VAL A 78 -3.06 0.48 -1.39
C VAL A 78 -3.24 1.81 -0.65
N GLY A 79 -4.37 2.00 0.03
CA GLY A 79 -4.59 3.18 0.88
C GLY A 79 -3.62 3.27 2.06
N VAL A 80 -3.35 2.15 2.74
CA VAL A 80 -2.35 2.08 3.81
C VAL A 80 -0.94 2.35 3.28
N PHE A 81 -0.60 1.81 2.11
CA PHE A 81 0.67 2.09 1.45
C PHE A 81 0.81 3.58 1.13
N GLY A 82 -0.23 4.18 0.53
CA GLY A 82 -0.33 5.61 0.30
C GLY A 82 -0.10 6.41 1.58
N LEU A 83 -0.78 6.06 2.68
CA LEU A 83 -0.58 6.70 3.98
C LEU A 83 0.86 6.61 4.46
N VAL A 84 1.47 5.42 4.44
CA VAL A 84 2.85 5.23 4.89
C VAL A 84 3.81 6.11 4.10
N VAL A 85 3.65 6.15 2.77
CA VAL A 85 4.42 7.04 1.89
C VAL A 85 4.13 8.51 2.20
N GLY A 86 2.85 8.87 2.39
CA GLY A 86 2.40 10.20 2.79
C GLY A 86 3.02 10.69 4.10
N CYS A 87 3.05 9.85 5.12
CA CYS A 87 3.67 10.12 6.42
C CYS A 87 5.20 10.29 6.32
N SER A 88 5.85 9.71 5.30
CA SER A 88 7.27 9.94 5.05
C SER A 88 7.57 11.32 4.46
N ILE A 89 6.56 12.01 3.92
CA ILE A 89 6.67 13.34 3.33
C ILE A 89 6.49 14.39 4.42
N GLU A 90 7.55 14.59 5.23
CA GLU A 90 7.62 15.70 6.17
C GLU A 90 8.19 16.93 5.44
N LEU A 91 7.34 17.93 5.15
CA LEU A 91 7.69 19.14 4.38
C LEU A 91 8.84 19.94 5.02
N ARG A 92 9.02 19.79 6.34
CA ARG A 92 10.09 20.44 7.11
C ARG A 92 11.45 19.81 6.84
N LEU A 93 11.50 18.49 6.67
CA LEU A 93 12.74 17.74 6.42
C LEU A 93 13.14 17.79 4.94
N LEU A 94 12.20 18.02 4.01
CA LEU A 94 12.48 18.25 2.60
C LEU A 94 13.45 19.42 2.36
N ARG A 95 13.46 20.43 3.24
CA ARG A 95 14.41 21.57 3.16
C ARG A 95 15.86 21.18 3.45
N LEU A 96 16.09 20.01 4.05
CA LEU A 96 17.41 19.51 4.43
C LEU A 96 18.00 18.55 3.39
N VAL A 97 17.31 18.30 2.28
CA VAL A 97 17.80 17.41 1.22
C VAL A 97 18.96 18.06 0.49
N SER A 98 20.11 17.38 0.48
CA SER A 98 21.30 17.85 -0.20
C SER A 98 21.26 17.56 -1.70
N ARG A 99 21.87 18.44 -2.51
CA ARG A 99 22.00 18.25 -3.98
C ARG A 99 22.51 16.87 -4.42
N PRO A 100 23.57 16.29 -3.81
CA PRO A 100 24.04 14.95 -4.22
C PRO A 100 23.03 13.85 -3.92
N LEU A 101 22.26 13.97 -2.83
CA LEU A 101 21.23 13.00 -2.48
C LEU A 101 20.07 13.04 -3.49
N LEU A 102 19.71 14.24 -3.94
CA LEU A 102 18.70 14.45 -4.96
C LEU A 102 19.14 13.87 -6.31
N LEU A 103 20.39 14.11 -6.72
CA LEU A 103 20.95 13.51 -7.95
C LEU A 103 20.99 11.98 -7.89
N LEU A 104 21.31 11.41 -6.73
CA LEU A 104 21.28 9.96 -6.53
C LEU A 104 19.87 9.41 -6.71
N GLU A 105 18.85 10.04 -6.10
CA GLU A 105 17.45 9.61 -6.23
C GLU A 105 16.95 9.72 -7.67
N ILE A 106 17.31 10.79 -8.40
CA ILE A 106 17.02 10.90 -9.84
C ILE A 106 17.70 9.77 -10.63
N GLY A 107 18.97 9.49 -10.35
CA GLY A 107 19.71 8.42 -11.01
C GLY A 107 19.06 7.04 -10.82
N TYR A 108 18.54 6.76 -9.61
CA TYR A 108 17.79 5.53 -9.33
C TYR A 108 16.44 5.48 -10.06
N LEU A 109 15.71 6.58 -10.14
CA LEU A 109 14.45 6.63 -10.88
C LEU A 109 14.67 6.34 -12.37
N VAL A 110 15.71 6.94 -12.96
CA VAL A 110 16.06 6.74 -14.36
C VAL A 110 16.49 5.28 -14.60
N SER A 111 17.33 4.71 -13.73
CA SER A 111 17.76 3.32 -13.90
C SER A 111 16.63 2.32 -13.73
N LEU A 112 15.70 2.56 -12.79
CA LEU A 112 14.51 1.75 -12.59
C LEU A 112 13.57 1.81 -13.80
N GLY A 113 13.34 3.01 -14.35
CA GLY A 113 12.56 3.20 -15.57
C GLY A 113 13.17 2.50 -16.79
N LEU A 114 14.49 2.65 -17.01
CA LEU A 114 15.20 1.99 -18.11
C LEU A 114 15.19 0.46 -17.96
N GLY A 115 15.38 -0.06 -16.75
CA GLY A 115 15.35 -1.49 -16.47
C GLY A 115 13.97 -2.10 -16.78
N LEU A 116 12.90 -1.46 -16.32
CA LEU A 116 11.53 -1.92 -16.58
C LEU A 116 11.15 -1.78 -18.06
N TRP A 117 11.60 -0.73 -18.75
CA TRP A 117 11.42 -0.59 -20.18
C TRP A 117 12.14 -1.70 -20.97
N ALA A 118 13.40 -1.99 -20.65
CA ALA A 118 14.16 -3.07 -21.28
C ALA A 118 13.51 -4.45 -21.04
N LEU A 119 13.04 -4.72 -19.81
CA LEU A 119 12.30 -5.93 -19.49
C LEU A 119 10.97 -6.01 -20.27
N SER A 120 10.24 -4.90 -20.40
CA SER A 120 8.98 -4.88 -21.14
C SER A 120 9.16 -5.27 -22.62
N TYR A 121 10.27 -4.84 -23.22
CA TYR A 121 10.61 -5.14 -24.61
C TYR A 121 11.12 -6.58 -24.79
N GLY A 122 11.85 -7.10 -23.79
CA GLY A 122 12.38 -8.46 -23.78
C GLY A 122 11.32 -9.55 -23.55
N PHE A 123 10.26 -9.26 -22.79
CA PHE A 123 9.22 -10.23 -22.42
C PHE A 123 7.90 -10.08 -23.18
N SER A 124 7.60 -8.91 -23.76
CA SER A 124 6.39 -8.68 -24.55
C SER A 124 6.74 -8.15 -25.95
N PRO A 125 6.64 -8.96 -27.02
CA PRO A 125 6.88 -8.49 -28.38
C PRO A 125 5.88 -7.43 -28.86
N GLY A 126 4.76 -7.24 -28.15
CA GLY A 126 3.77 -6.18 -28.39
C GLY A 126 4.01 -4.90 -27.57
N GLY A 127 5.05 -4.86 -26.75
CA GLY A 127 5.23 -3.81 -25.74
C GLY A 127 4.28 -3.98 -24.54
N VAL A 128 4.55 -3.22 -23.49
CA VAL A 128 3.65 -3.08 -22.33
C VAL A 128 3.06 -1.69 -22.37
N ASP A 129 1.77 -1.54 -22.04
CA ASP A 129 1.12 -0.23 -21.96
C ASP A 129 1.94 0.70 -21.06
N GLY A 130 2.23 1.90 -21.55
CA GLY A 130 3.03 2.90 -20.85
C GLY A 130 2.45 3.18 -19.46
N ALA A 131 1.12 3.21 -19.32
CA ALA A 131 0.46 3.48 -18.04
C ALA A 131 0.77 2.40 -16.97
N VAL A 132 0.89 1.13 -17.37
CA VAL A 132 1.34 0.03 -16.49
C VAL A 132 2.79 0.23 -16.08
N LEU A 133 3.66 0.61 -17.02
CA LEU A 133 5.05 0.91 -16.73
C LEU A 133 5.20 2.08 -15.75
N TRP A 134 4.45 3.18 -15.93
CA TRP A 134 4.41 4.29 -14.98
C TRP A 134 3.91 3.83 -13.60
N GLY A 135 2.83 3.04 -13.56
CA GLY A 135 2.29 2.46 -12.32
C GLY A 135 3.34 1.67 -11.52
N VAL A 136 3.98 0.70 -12.18
CA VAL A 136 4.98 -0.19 -11.55
C VAL A 136 6.25 0.58 -11.17
N CYS A 137 6.74 1.45 -12.06
CA CYS A 137 7.90 2.30 -11.78
C CYS A 137 7.65 3.19 -10.55
N GLY A 138 6.47 3.81 -10.52
CA GLY A 138 6.06 4.70 -9.45
C GLY A 138 5.95 3.99 -8.11
N LEU A 139 5.31 2.81 -8.08
CA LEU A 139 5.21 2.01 -6.86
C LEU A 139 6.59 1.52 -6.38
N GLY A 140 7.46 1.10 -7.30
CA GLY A 140 8.84 0.72 -6.97
C GLY A 140 9.63 1.88 -6.35
N ALA A 141 9.48 3.08 -6.90
CA ALA A 141 10.08 4.29 -6.35
C ALA A 141 9.45 4.73 -5.02
N ALA A 142 8.13 4.58 -4.87
CA ALA A 142 7.39 4.86 -3.64
C ALA A 142 7.79 3.91 -2.50
N CYS A 143 8.13 2.65 -2.82
CA CYS A 143 8.68 1.67 -1.89
C CYS A 143 10.10 2.01 -1.41
N TRP A 144 10.80 2.94 -2.08
CA TRP A 144 12.13 3.42 -1.69
C TRP A 144 12.07 4.40 -0.50
N VAL A 145 11.35 4.00 0.56
CA VAL A 145 11.35 4.75 1.82
C VAL A 145 12.58 4.33 2.61
N ARG A 146 13.55 5.23 2.72
CA ARG A 146 14.75 5.01 3.53
C ARG A 146 14.38 4.95 5.01
N GLN A 147 14.19 3.73 5.51
CA GLN A 147 14.29 3.47 6.94
C GLN A 147 15.75 3.69 7.35
N SER A 148 16.00 4.62 8.28
CA SER A 148 17.32 4.75 8.88
C SER A 148 17.59 3.50 9.73
N ARG A 149 18.06 2.42 9.11
CA ARG A 149 18.55 1.26 9.83
C ARG A 149 19.90 1.65 10.43
N ARG A 150 19.87 2.27 11.61
CA ARG A 150 21.06 2.45 12.45
C ARG A 150 21.39 1.10 13.10
N GLU A 151 21.99 0.22 12.32
CA GLU A 151 22.82 -0.83 12.89
C GLU A 151 24.13 -0.16 13.33
N GLY A 152 24.30 0.07 14.64
CA GLY A 152 25.63 0.30 15.23
C GLY A 152 26.01 1.70 15.73
N ALA A 153 25.20 2.75 15.59
CA ALA A 153 25.60 4.09 16.06
C ALA A 153 24.72 4.61 17.21
N GLU A 154 25.37 4.82 18.36
CA GLU A 154 24.88 5.35 19.64
C GLU A 154 23.58 6.17 19.58
N LYS A 155 22.73 5.90 20.58
CA LYS A 155 21.45 6.55 20.93
C LYS A 155 21.46 8.09 20.79
N LYS A 156 21.37 8.61 19.57
CA LYS A 156 20.76 9.93 19.30
C LYS A 156 19.31 9.68 18.93
N LYS A 157 18.39 10.30 19.68
CA LYS A 157 16.92 10.28 19.57
C LYS A 157 16.43 10.86 18.22
N SER A 158 16.82 10.25 17.11
CA SER A 158 16.36 10.58 15.77
C SER A 158 15.50 9.42 15.27
N THR A 159 14.28 9.32 15.79
CA THR A 159 13.22 8.44 15.27
C THR A 159 12.59 9.10 14.04
N GLY A 160 13.39 9.28 12.98
CA GLY A 160 12.97 9.96 11.77
C GLY A 160 13.02 9.02 10.57
N TRP A 161 11.87 8.80 9.95
CA TRP A 161 11.82 8.33 8.57
C TRP A 161 12.52 9.40 7.71
N LEU A 162 13.49 9.02 6.88
CA LEU A 162 14.11 10.01 6.00
C LEU A 162 13.13 10.30 4.86
N PRO A 163 12.75 11.58 4.62
CA PRO A 163 11.93 11.90 3.47
C PRO A 163 12.70 11.55 2.21
N SER A 164 12.04 10.83 1.30
CA SER A 164 12.61 10.50 -0.01
C SER A 164 11.83 11.25 -1.08
N ILE A 165 12.52 12.06 -1.89
CA ILE A 165 11.90 12.74 -3.03
C ILE A 165 11.51 11.69 -4.07
N SER A 166 12.28 10.61 -4.21
CA SER A 166 11.87 9.48 -5.06
C SER A 166 10.57 8.82 -4.59
N ALA A 167 10.25 8.82 -3.29
CA ALA A 167 8.98 8.27 -2.83
C ALA A 167 7.79 9.18 -3.21
N LEU A 168 7.97 10.50 -3.13
CA LEU A 168 6.99 11.49 -3.58
C LEU A 168 6.78 11.43 -5.11
N VAL A 169 7.88 11.41 -5.87
CA VAL A 169 7.83 11.29 -7.34
C VAL A 169 7.23 9.95 -7.74
N GLY A 170 7.59 8.88 -7.02
CA GLY A 170 7.04 7.55 -7.21
C GLY A 170 5.53 7.51 -6.98
N LEU A 171 5.04 8.14 -5.91
CA LEU A 171 3.60 8.27 -5.65
C LEU A 171 2.88 9.02 -6.78
N ILE A 172 3.45 10.13 -7.26
CA ILE A 172 2.88 10.90 -8.38
C ILE A 172 2.81 10.03 -9.64
N VAL A 173 3.92 9.39 -9.98
CA VAL A 173 4.04 8.55 -11.17
C VAL A 173 3.12 7.32 -11.10
N ALA A 174 3.02 6.67 -9.93
CA ALA A 174 2.12 5.56 -9.68
C ALA A 174 0.66 6.00 -9.84
N GLY A 175 0.31 7.13 -9.22
CA GLY A 175 -1.03 7.70 -9.27
C GLY A 175 -1.48 8.07 -10.69
N VAL A 176 -0.59 8.71 -11.46
CA VAL A 176 -0.87 9.02 -12.89
C VAL A 176 -1.03 7.75 -13.71
N GLY A 177 -0.13 6.76 -13.53
CA GLY A 177 -0.22 5.49 -14.25
C GLY A 177 -1.51 4.73 -13.97
N VAL A 178 -1.89 4.60 -12.69
CA VAL A 178 -3.12 3.87 -12.30
C VAL A 178 -4.39 4.58 -12.79
N MET A 179 -4.43 5.91 -12.77
CA MET A 179 -5.58 6.65 -13.29
C MET A 179 -5.69 6.59 -14.82
N GLN A 180 -4.57 6.55 -15.54
CA GLN A 180 -4.59 6.33 -17.00
C GLN A 180 -5.09 4.93 -17.38
N LEU A 181 -4.90 3.94 -16.50
CA LEU A 181 -5.42 2.59 -16.68
C LEU A 181 -6.93 2.48 -16.41
N ARG A 182 -7.57 3.50 -15.83
CA ARG A 182 -9.01 3.54 -15.59
C ARG A 182 -9.70 4.48 -16.61
N PRO A 183 -10.23 3.95 -17.71
CA PRO A 183 -11.07 4.74 -18.59
C PRO A 183 -12.49 4.87 -18.00
N GLY A 184 -12.88 6.08 -17.60
CA GLY A 184 -14.28 6.41 -17.32
C GLY A 184 -14.46 7.35 -16.14
N GLY A 185 -15.15 8.48 -16.37
CA GLY A 185 -15.66 9.31 -15.29
C GLY A 185 -16.64 8.52 -14.43
N PHE A 186 -16.71 8.85 -13.14
CA PHE A 186 -17.58 8.17 -12.19
C PHE A 186 -18.74 9.05 -11.75
N GLU A 187 -19.86 8.41 -11.48
CA GLU A 187 -21.08 9.04 -11.00
C GLU A 187 -21.07 9.07 -9.47
N ILE A 188 -20.97 10.26 -8.86
CA ILE A 188 -21.19 10.41 -7.42
C ILE A 188 -22.69 10.55 -7.17
N TYR A 189 -23.29 9.58 -6.48
CA TYR A 189 -24.64 9.69 -5.95
C TYR A 189 -24.60 10.41 -4.59
N LEU A 190 -25.11 11.64 -4.52
CA LEU A 190 -25.25 12.34 -3.24
C LEU A 190 -26.48 11.83 -2.48
N PRO A 191 -26.33 11.26 -1.27
CA PRO A 191 -27.44 10.72 -0.50
C PRO A 191 -28.30 11.79 0.21
N LEU A 192 -28.14 13.08 -0.14
CA LEU A 192 -28.85 14.20 0.49
C LEU A 192 -29.64 15.02 -0.55
N GLY A 193 -30.84 14.55 -0.84
CA GLY A 193 -31.96 15.39 -1.30
C GLY A 193 -31.94 15.97 -2.72
N PHE A 194 -30.86 15.81 -3.49
CA PHE A 194 -30.79 16.29 -4.87
C PHE A 194 -30.44 15.13 -5.81
N PRO A 195 -31.30 14.80 -6.81
CA PRO A 195 -31.04 13.75 -7.79
C PRO A 195 -30.08 14.25 -8.88
N SER A 196 -28.97 14.87 -8.47
CA SER A 196 -27.93 15.34 -9.37
C SER A 196 -26.77 14.37 -9.32
N VAL A 197 -26.62 13.58 -10.39
CA VAL A 197 -25.41 12.81 -10.65
C VAL A 197 -24.31 13.83 -10.97
N VAL A 198 -23.34 13.99 -10.08
CA VAL A 198 -22.14 14.75 -10.41
C VAL A 198 -21.24 13.79 -11.17
N VAL A 199 -21.23 13.94 -12.49
CA VAL A 199 -20.26 13.26 -13.34
C VAL A 199 -18.94 14.02 -13.18
N VAL A 200 -17.98 13.39 -12.51
CA VAL A 200 -16.62 13.92 -12.43
C VAL A 200 -15.91 13.54 -13.72
N GLU A 201 -16.00 14.42 -14.72
CA GLU A 201 -15.29 14.25 -15.98
C GLU A 201 -13.90 14.88 -15.91
N GLY A 202 -12.88 14.05 -16.18
CA GLY A 202 -11.50 14.50 -16.35
C GLY A 202 -10.59 14.23 -15.15
N THR A 203 -9.37 13.81 -15.47
CA THR A 203 -8.31 13.42 -14.53
C THR A 203 -8.04 14.44 -13.43
N TRP A 204 -8.14 15.74 -13.73
CA TRP A 204 -7.93 16.80 -12.75
C TRP A 204 -9.01 16.87 -11.66
N ALA A 205 -10.26 16.59 -12.03
CA ALA A 205 -11.36 16.62 -11.08
C ALA A 205 -11.33 15.37 -10.17
N GLU A 206 -10.92 14.23 -10.71
CA GLU A 206 -10.63 13.03 -9.92
C GLU A 206 -9.50 13.26 -8.92
N TRP A 207 -8.40 13.89 -9.34
CA TRP A 207 -7.31 14.29 -8.44
C TRP A 207 -7.79 15.23 -7.34
N GLY A 208 -8.55 16.26 -7.70
CA GLY A 208 -9.12 17.21 -6.74
C GLY A 208 -9.97 16.51 -5.69
N SER A 209 -10.86 15.61 -6.12
CA SER A 209 -11.73 14.85 -5.21
C SER A 209 -10.95 13.88 -4.31
N CYS A 210 -9.90 13.22 -4.82
CA CYS A 210 -9.00 12.40 -4.00
C CYS A 210 -8.27 13.22 -2.93
N ILE A 211 -7.81 14.43 -3.27
CA ILE A 211 -7.15 15.35 -2.34
C ILE A 211 -8.12 15.81 -1.26
N VAL A 212 -9.33 16.23 -1.66
CA VAL A 212 -10.37 16.67 -0.72
C VAL A 212 -10.75 15.54 0.24
N LEU A 213 -11.02 14.34 -0.28
CA LEU A 213 -11.36 13.18 0.53
C LEU A 213 -10.21 12.79 1.46
N GLY A 214 -8.98 12.74 0.96
CA GLY A 214 -7.80 12.44 1.77
C GLY A 214 -7.57 13.46 2.88
N ALA A 215 -7.77 14.75 2.62
CA ALA A 215 -7.69 15.81 3.63
C ALA A 215 -8.79 15.68 4.69
N LEU A 216 -10.03 15.38 4.28
CA LEU A 216 -11.14 15.12 5.20
C LEU A 216 -10.86 13.91 6.10
N VAL A 217 -10.37 12.80 5.53
CA VAL A 217 -9.98 11.60 6.29
C VAL A 217 -8.84 11.95 7.26
N GLY A 218 -7.80 12.65 6.81
CA GLY A 218 -6.71 13.11 7.66
C GLY A 218 -7.17 14.02 8.80
N LEU A 219 -8.12 14.91 8.56
CA LEU A 219 -8.72 15.78 9.57
C LEU A 219 -9.56 15.00 10.58
N ILE A 220 -10.41 14.08 10.12
CA ILE A 220 -11.24 13.22 10.99
C ILE A 220 -10.33 12.41 11.91
N VAL A 221 -9.28 11.80 11.35
CA VAL A 221 -8.31 11.02 12.12
C VAL A 221 -7.53 11.92 13.09
N ASP A 222 -7.11 13.12 12.69
CA ASP A 222 -6.48 14.08 13.61
C ASP A 222 -7.39 14.40 14.79
N LEU A 223 -8.64 14.82 14.52
CA LEU A 223 -9.59 15.19 15.57
C LEU A 223 -9.89 14.02 16.50
N ALA A 224 -10.07 12.81 15.95
CA ALA A 224 -10.38 11.63 16.72
C ALA A 224 -9.18 11.09 17.54
N THR A 225 -7.94 11.38 17.13
CA THR A 225 -6.73 10.94 17.85
C THR A 225 -6.26 11.91 18.95
N ARG A 226 -6.89 13.09 19.09
CA ARG A 226 -6.51 14.11 20.10
C ARG A 226 -6.63 13.64 21.54
N SER A 227 -7.64 12.86 21.88
CA SER A 227 -7.94 12.42 23.27
C SER A 227 -7.53 10.97 23.56
N VAL A 228 -6.93 10.29 22.59
CA VAL A 228 -6.70 8.83 22.66
C VAL A 228 -5.30 8.51 23.18
N SER A 229 -5.19 7.45 23.98
CA SER A 229 -3.92 6.95 24.49
C SER A 229 -3.09 6.28 23.39
N SER A 230 -1.76 6.30 23.53
CA SER A 230 -0.82 5.83 22.50
C SER A 230 -1.05 4.39 22.04
N GLY A 231 -1.63 3.51 22.87
CA GLY A 231 -1.85 2.10 22.54
C GLY A 231 -2.98 1.86 21.53
N TYR A 232 -3.98 2.75 21.43
CA TYR A 232 -5.11 2.60 20.52
C TYR A 232 -4.98 3.45 19.24
N LEU A 233 -3.93 4.27 19.18
CA LEU A 233 -3.74 5.26 18.13
C LEU A 233 -3.57 4.61 16.74
N TYR A 234 -2.90 3.46 16.68
CA TYR A 234 -2.76 2.69 15.43
C TYR A 234 -4.10 2.18 14.89
N TYR A 235 -4.92 1.57 15.75
CA TYR A 235 -6.23 1.05 15.36
C TYR A 235 -7.14 2.16 14.84
N LEU A 236 -7.09 3.33 15.47
CA LEU A 236 -7.93 4.46 15.08
C LEU A 236 -7.52 5.05 13.72
N ILE A 237 -6.21 5.11 13.45
CA ILE A 237 -5.68 5.47 12.12
C ILE A 237 -6.09 4.42 11.08
N ALA A 238 -5.95 3.13 11.40
CA ALA A 238 -6.32 2.04 10.50
C ALA A 238 -7.82 2.06 10.16
N VAL A 239 -8.69 2.30 11.15
CA VAL A 239 -10.14 2.42 10.96
C VAL A 239 -10.48 3.65 10.10
N GLY A 240 -9.87 4.80 10.39
CA GLY A 240 -10.08 6.01 9.58
C GLY A 240 -9.66 5.84 8.12
N LEU A 241 -8.55 5.13 7.88
CA LEU A 241 -8.11 4.76 6.53
C LEU A 241 -9.02 3.73 5.88
N LEU A 242 -9.49 2.73 6.61
CA LEU A 242 -10.39 1.72 6.07
C LEU A 242 -11.70 2.37 5.61
N LEU A 243 -12.20 3.33 6.39
CA LEU A 243 -13.34 4.16 6.03
C LEU A 243 -13.02 5.06 4.82
N GLY A 244 -11.87 5.72 4.80
CA GLY A 244 -11.44 6.57 3.68
C GLY A 244 -11.24 5.80 2.37
N SER A 245 -10.55 4.65 2.41
CA SER A 245 -10.35 3.75 1.27
C SER A 245 -11.64 3.09 0.81
N GLY A 246 -12.54 2.74 1.74
CA GLY A 246 -13.87 2.21 1.40
C GLY A 246 -14.74 3.24 0.68
N ILE A 247 -14.77 4.48 1.17
CA ILE A 247 -15.46 5.60 0.50
C ILE A 247 -14.81 5.88 -0.86
N ALA A 248 -13.48 5.89 -0.93
CA ALA A 248 -12.76 6.08 -2.19
C ALA A 248 -13.15 5.01 -3.21
N GLY A 249 -13.11 3.72 -2.82
CA GLY A 249 -13.53 2.61 -3.67
C GLY A 249 -14.99 2.71 -4.12
N ALA A 250 -15.90 3.08 -3.22
CA ALA A 250 -17.32 3.25 -3.54
C ALA A 250 -17.58 4.42 -4.51
N LEU A 251 -16.75 5.47 -4.45
CA LEU A 251 -16.82 6.62 -5.34
C LEU A 251 -15.95 6.44 -6.61
N GLY A 252 -15.32 5.29 -6.82
CA GLY A 252 -14.41 5.06 -7.95
C GLY A 252 -13.06 5.81 -7.87
N LEU A 253 -12.79 6.47 -6.74
CA LEU A 253 -11.56 7.22 -6.48
C LEU A 253 -10.37 6.30 -6.20
N GLU A 254 -9.17 6.84 -6.42
CA GLU A 254 -7.93 6.11 -6.23
C GLU A 254 -7.51 6.10 -4.73
N PRO A 255 -7.55 4.95 -4.03
CA PRO A 255 -7.28 4.89 -2.60
C PRO A 255 -5.84 5.29 -2.23
N LEU A 256 -4.89 5.13 -3.17
CA LEU A 256 -3.49 5.50 -3.00
C LEU A 256 -3.35 6.99 -2.67
N TRP A 257 -4.04 7.85 -3.43
CA TRP A 257 -4.01 9.31 -3.24
C TRP A 257 -4.69 9.74 -1.96
N VAL A 258 -5.85 9.16 -1.66
CA VAL A 258 -6.61 9.43 -0.44
C VAL A 258 -5.75 9.12 0.79
N GLY A 259 -5.12 7.95 0.80
CA GLY A 259 -4.18 7.54 1.85
C GLY A 259 -2.98 8.48 1.96
N ALA A 260 -2.35 8.82 0.84
CA ALA A 260 -1.16 9.67 0.84
C ALA A 260 -1.44 11.08 1.36
N VAL A 261 -2.53 11.71 0.93
CA VAL A 261 -2.90 13.05 1.41
C VAL A 261 -3.26 13.00 2.90
N ALA A 262 -3.96 11.97 3.36
CA ALA A 262 -4.22 11.77 4.78
C ALA A 262 -2.91 11.64 5.59
N GLY A 263 -1.92 10.90 5.07
CA GLY A 263 -0.61 10.75 5.72
C GLY A 263 0.18 12.05 5.78
N ILE A 264 0.20 12.81 4.67
CA ILE A 264 0.81 14.15 4.62
C ILE A 264 0.16 15.07 5.65
N TRP A 265 -1.17 15.06 5.74
CA TRP A 265 -1.91 15.85 6.72
C TRP A 265 -1.50 15.47 8.15
N LEU A 266 -1.52 14.18 8.48
CA LEU A 266 -1.26 13.69 9.83
C LEU A 266 0.15 14.04 10.33
N VAL A 267 1.16 14.07 9.46
CA VAL A 267 2.53 14.40 9.88
C VAL A 267 2.79 15.91 9.92
N ASN A 268 2.14 16.69 9.05
CA ASN A 268 2.44 18.12 8.92
C ASN A 268 1.50 19.03 9.72
N ALA A 269 0.24 18.63 9.94
CA ALA A 269 -0.77 19.42 10.63
C ALA A 269 -0.93 19.09 12.12
N THR A 270 -0.53 17.88 12.56
CA THR A 270 -0.78 17.43 13.94
C THR A 270 0.39 17.74 14.89
N MET A 271 0.09 18.07 16.14
CA MET A 271 1.10 18.28 17.19
C MET A 271 1.65 16.95 17.76
N ARG A 272 0.99 15.81 17.48
CA ARG A 272 1.36 14.46 17.97
C ARG A 272 2.10 13.60 16.94
N ARG A 273 2.76 14.23 15.96
CA ARG A 273 3.47 13.55 14.85
C ARG A 273 4.35 12.37 15.27
N LEU A 274 5.08 12.50 16.39
CA LEU A 274 6.02 11.47 16.85
C LEU A 274 5.28 10.25 17.41
N ASP A 275 4.13 10.45 18.04
CA ASP A 275 3.29 9.37 18.53
C ASP A 275 2.62 8.63 17.36
N ILE A 276 2.20 9.36 16.32
CA ILE A 276 1.64 8.79 15.08
C ILE A 276 2.69 7.96 14.34
N LEU A 277 3.90 8.49 14.13
CA LEU A 277 4.98 7.77 13.46
C LEU A 277 5.41 6.53 14.26
N ARG A 278 5.44 6.61 15.59
CA ARG A 278 5.71 5.46 16.46
C ARG A 278 4.59 4.42 16.42
N ALA A 279 3.33 4.84 16.43
CA ALA A 279 2.18 3.95 16.32
C ALA A 279 2.13 3.25 14.95
N LEU A 280 2.50 3.94 13.87
CA LEU A 280 2.62 3.34 12.53
C LEU A 280 3.78 2.35 12.45
N GLN A 281 4.93 2.68 13.04
CA GLN A 281 6.07 1.75 13.12
C GLN A 281 5.72 0.51 13.95
N GLN A 282 5.09 0.69 15.11
CA GLN A 282 4.57 -0.40 15.94
C GLN A 282 3.51 -1.20 15.20
N GLY A 283 2.63 -0.57 14.43
CA GLY A 283 1.61 -1.21 13.61
C GLY A 283 2.19 -2.03 12.46
N GLN A 284 3.24 -1.56 11.79
CA GLN A 284 3.98 -2.35 10.81
C GLN A 284 4.65 -3.57 11.47
N ASP A 285 5.19 -3.40 12.67
CA ASP A 285 5.72 -4.50 13.47
C ASP A 285 4.60 -5.42 14.01
N MET A 286 3.39 -4.90 14.20
CA MET A 286 2.22 -5.68 14.61
C MET A 286 1.65 -6.51 13.45
N VAL A 287 1.57 -5.96 12.23
CA VAL A 287 1.29 -6.74 11.01
C VAL A 287 2.37 -7.80 10.78
N ARG A 288 3.62 -7.51 11.17
CA ARG A 288 4.69 -8.51 11.16
C ARG A 288 4.48 -9.64 12.16
N THR A 289 3.78 -9.40 13.27
CA THR A 289 3.52 -10.42 14.32
C THR A 289 2.17 -11.13 14.16
N VAL A 290 1.14 -10.46 13.63
CA VAL A 290 -0.23 -11.00 13.44
C VAL A 290 -0.36 -11.87 12.19
N LEU A 291 0.35 -11.60 11.09
CA LEU A 291 0.60 -12.62 10.06
C LEU A 291 1.54 -13.65 10.70
N PRO A 292 1.13 -14.93 10.85
CA PRO A 292 1.59 -15.80 11.92
C PRO A 292 3.12 -15.79 12.02
N GLY A 293 3.58 -15.07 13.05
CA GLY A 293 4.85 -15.29 13.72
C GLY A 293 4.61 -16.31 14.84
N VAL A 294 4.29 -17.55 14.46
CA VAL A 294 4.29 -18.75 15.31
C VAL A 294 4.92 -19.89 14.55
#